data_AF-A0A928H5P0-F1
#
_entry.id   AF-A0A928H5P0-F1
#
_cell.length_a   1.000
_cell.length_b   1.000
_cell.length_c   1.000
_cell.angle_alpha   90.00
_cell.angle_beta   90.00
_cell.angle_gamma   90.00
#
_symmetry.space_group_name_H-M   'P 1'
#
loop_
_entity.id
_entity.type
_entity.pdbx_description
1 polymer ?
#
loop_
_entity_poly.entity_id
_entity_poly.type
_entity_poly.pdbx_seq_one_letter_code
_entity_poly.pdbx_strand_id
1 'polypeptide(L)'
;MPTPSQKKLSPHSFYLFFLLVGKRNKFSTTHIFSPYPYLGSIVKTCRYGKMSPLKSYLSILAATFAFLFCSAEATNDTIHSAAELMQVISRNDANGRTFSIRGTAYTGAIGQRSGFFVFQNGKGAYLYDIRPEYIPAIKPNDIIIATGVIEPRSKPSLSEGLNANCTNVTILGKAAPIHHIPISADDIEQSCLLYKPIRITGTLIDIRTDEIDPRHTLLVIDCSNRTVNAASKIPYNDIRTQIGAQVEIKGVLSRHHSRRIHGRKIIMIARPDAIRILKPPSDEWFRAPEIGNTDELSPEVIVALGRRKIIGHVLTVWNGDTMLVRSTSNRLVKINLVVSPPQVGEDIESVGYAGTDLFHVNLSRGIWRPASPTHKMPEAIECVSAHSLLTDSTGERKFNIHYHGKTIKLRGAVRTLPSGDSGGRLALDSDGYTIMLNCNFVPSAVEHIEIGTTVSVVGVCVMETENWNRHAILPRTHGMFISVNSTDNIKIIATPPWWTPARLIAVICALILFIVAILAWNFSLRRLSERRGRELFRNQIVRAESELRIDERTRIAAEL
;
A
#
# COMPACT_ATOMS: atom_id res chain seq x y z
N MET A 1 60.12 22.66 1.91
CA MET A 1 60.66 21.40 2.46
C MET A 1 59.50 20.56 2.99
N PRO A 2 59.51 19.23 2.78
CA PRO A 2 58.81 18.67 1.63
C PRO A 2 57.81 17.53 1.95
N THR A 3 56.95 17.27 0.95
CA THR A 3 56.42 15.99 0.43
C THR A 3 57.38 14.77 0.60
N PRO A 4 57.00 13.48 0.41
CA PRO A 4 56.12 13.06 -0.70
C PRO A 4 55.34 11.69 -0.64
N SER A 5 54.30 11.61 -1.49
CA SER A 5 54.05 10.57 -2.55
C SER A 5 53.90 9.08 -2.17
N GLN A 6 53.06 8.26 -2.82
CA GLN A 6 52.99 7.97 -4.26
C GLN A 6 51.62 7.35 -4.65
N LYS A 7 51.02 7.84 -5.74
CA LYS A 7 50.79 7.20 -7.07
C LYS A 7 49.91 5.92 -7.07
N LYS A 8 48.70 5.97 -7.66
CA LYS A 8 48.33 5.84 -9.11
C LYS A 8 48.48 4.40 -9.63
N LEU A 9 47.37 3.77 -10.03
CA LEU A 9 47.06 3.28 -11.39
C LEU A 9 45.80 2.35 -11.38
N SER A 10 44.79 2.70 -12.18
CA SER A 10 43.88 1.76 -12.88
C SER A 10 44.52 1.38 -14.24
N PRO A 11 43.92 0.63 -15.21
CA PRO A 11 42.59 -0.02 -15.30
C PRO A 11 42.61 -1.43 -16.01
N HIS A 12 41.42 -1.95 -16.38
CA HIS A 12 41.15 -2.97 -17.44
C HIS A 12 41.62 -4.42 -17.18
N SER A 13 41.00 -5.52 -17.63
CA SER A 13 39.82 -5.85 -18.45
C SER A 13 39.67 -7.40 -18.46
N PHE A 14 38.61 -7.89 -19.12
CA PHE A 14 38.38 -9.26 -19.67
C PHE A 14 37.81 -10.31 -18.68
N TYR A 15 36.54 -10.73 -18.85
CA TYR A 15 36.03 -11.80 -19.76
C TYR A 15 36.70 -13.16 -19.43
N LEU A 16 35.99 -14.28 -19.23
CA LEU A 16 35.25 -15.02 -20.26
C LEU A 16 34.68 -16.33 -19.62
N PHE A 17 33.40 -16.66 -19.92
CA PHE A 17 32.80 -18.00 -20.20
C PHE A 17 32.96 -19.21 -19.22
N PHE A 18 32.10 -20.23 -19.06
CA PHE A 18 31.07 -20.97 -19.85
C PHE A 18 30.14 -21.67 -18.79
N LEU A 19 28.78 -21.65 -18.82
CA LEU A 19 27.83 -22.53 -19.57
C LEU A 19 28.24 -24.04 -19.52
N LEU A 20 27.50 -25.01 -18.95
CA LEU A 20 26.15 -25.50 -19.31
C LEU A 20 25.71 -26.69 -18.40
N VAL A 21 24.39 -26.76 -18.17
CA VAL A 21 23.49 -27.95 -18.20
C VAL A 21 23.49 -28.98 -17.06
N GLY A 22 22.30 -29.18 -16.48
CA GLY A 22 21.95 -30.40 -15.74
C GLY A 22 20.58 -30.37 -15.06
N LYS A 23 19.53 -30.76 -15.82
CA LYS A 23 18.11 -30.99 -15.46
C LYS A 23 17.75 -31.53 -14.05
N ARG A 24 16.54 -31.11 -13.59
CA ARG A 24 15.46 -31.81 -12.82
C ARG A 24 15.88 -32.39 -11.43
N ASN A 25 15.18 -32.21 -10.31
CA ASN A 25 13.75 -32.30 -10.00
C ASN A 25 13.55 -31.92 -8.50
N LYS A 26 12.38 -31.34 -8.17
CA LYS A 26 11.52 -31.46 -6.96
C LYS A 26 12.10 -31.50 -5.52
N PHE A 27 11.30 -30.89 -4.62
CA PHE A 27 11.40 -30.76 -3.14
C PHE A 27 12.30 -29.60 -2.70
N SER A 28 12.03 -28.80 -1.68
CA SER A 28 10.94 -28.60 -0.71
C SER A 28 11.37 -27.35 0.08
N THR A 29 10.42 -26.62 0.67
CA THR A 29 10.63 -25.79 1.89
C THR A 29 11.77 -24.76 1.86
N THR A 30 11.43 -23.53 1.47
CA THR A 30 12.26 -22.36 1.72
C THR A 30 11.95 -21.80 3.11
N HIS A 31 12.74 -22.20 4.11
CA HIS A 31 13.02 -21.36 5.27
C HIS A 31 14.09 -20.34 4.84
N ILE A 32 13.79 -19.04 4.91
CA ILE A 32 14.79 -17.98 4.76
C ILE A 32 14.96 -17.27 6.11
N PHE A 33 16.07 -17.62 6.75
CA PHE A 33 17.07 -16.75 7.37
C PHE A 33 16.61 -15.45 8.06
N SER A 34 16.70 -15.49 9.39
CA SER A 34 17.02 -14.34 10.24
C SER A 34 18.54 -14.19 10.36
N PRO A 35 19.13 -12.99 10.23
CA PRO A 35 20.50 -12.73 10.60
C PRO A 35 20.56 -12.14 12.02
N TYR A 36 21.36 -12.71 12.91
CA TYR A 36 22.61 -12.10 13.38
C TYR A 36 23.25 -13.00 14.44
N PRO A 37 24.58 -13.09 14.45
CA PRO A 37 25.37 -14.00 15.27
C PRO A 37 25.83 -13.31 16.55
N TYR A 38 25.90 -13.99 17.69
CA TYR A 38 26.86 -13.71 18.77
C TYR A 38 26.70 -14.79 19.85
N LEU A 39 27.54 -15.82 19.78
CA LEU A 39 28.07 -16.63 20.90
C LEU A 39 28.71 -17.88 20.30
N GLY A 40 29.83 -17.66 19.61
CA GLY A 40 30.84 -18.68 19.44
C GLY A 40 31.65 -18.82 20.72
N SER A 41 32.17 -20.03 20.93
CA SER A 41 33.09 -20.44 22.00
C SER A 41 32.43 -20.81 23.33
N ILE A 42 31.95 -22.05 23.42
CA ILE A 42 32.54 -23.13 24.25
C ILE A 42 31.80 -24.43 23.84
N VAL A 43 32.47 -25.58 23.93
CA VAL A 43 32.02 -26.94 23.56
C VAL A 43 32.32 -27.38 22.13
N LYS A 44 33.61 -27.62 21.85
CA LYS A 44 34.03 -28.73 20.97
C LYS A 44 35.45 -29.17 21.31
N THR A 45 35.58 -30.03 22.31
CA THR A 45 36.68 -30.99 22.41
C THR A 45 36.28 -32.15 23.33
N CYS A 46 36.84 -33.32 23.06
CA CYS A 46 36.75 -34.59 23.78
C CYS A 46 35.66 -35.58 23.35
N ARG A 47 35.96 -36.26 22.23
CA ARG A 47 35.74 -37.71 22.09
C ARG A 47 36.81 -38.45 22.93
N TYR A 48 36.38 -39.53 23.57
CA TYR A 48 37.15 -40.61 24.21
C TYR A 48 38.04 -40.28 25.42
N GLY A 49 37.56 -40.71 26.59
CA GLY A 49 38.35 -40.90 27.82
C GLY A 49 37.45 -41.27 28.98
N LYS A 50 37.61 -42.48 29.54
CA LYS A 50 36.96 -42.92 30.79
C LYS A 50 37.07 -41.81 31.84
N MET A 51 35.94 -41.35 32.37
CA MET A 51 35.89 -40.37 33.46
C MET A 51 34.94 -40.83 34.58
N SER A 52 35.38 -40.54 35.80
CA SER A 52 34.94 -40.99 37.12
C SER A 52 33.52 -40.54 37.54
N PRO A 53 32.90 -41.20 38.56
CA PRO A 53 31.52 -40.95 38.98
C PRO A 53 31.26 -39.58 39.64
N LEU A 54 32.25 -38.68 39.72
CA LEU A 54 32.10 -37.37 40.36
C LEU A 54 31.38 -36.31 39.50
N LYS A 55 31.34 -36.48 38.17
CA LYS A 55 30.72 -35.47 37.27
C LYS A 55 29.20 -35.59 37.14
N SER A 56 28.63 -36.76 37.43
CA SER A 56 27.17 -36.95 37.45
C SER A 56 26.51 -36.31 38.67
N TYR A 57 27.20 -36.25 39.81
CA TYR A 57 26.68 -35.58 41.01
C TYR A 57 26.68 -34.05 40.86
N LEU A 58 27.68 -33.45 40.22
CA LEU A 58 27.73 -32.00 39.99
C LEU A 58 26.70 -31.51 38.96
N SER A 59 26.34 -32.34 37.98
CA SER A 59 25.31 -31.99 37.00
C SER A 59 23.90 -32.14 37.56
N ILE A 60 23.68 -33.10 38.47
CA ILE A 60 22.42 -33.20 39.22
C ILE A 60 22.30 -32.07 40.24
N LEU A 61 23.38 -31.70 40.96
CA LEU A 61 23.39 -30.56 41.89
C LEU A 61 23.22 -29.21 41.18
N ALA A 62 23.77 -29.03 39.97
CA ALA A 62 23.55 -27.83 39.16
C ALA A 62 22.11 -27.79 38.59
N ALA A 63 21.51 -28.94 38.26
CA ALA A 63 20.11 -29.01 37.85
C ALA A 63 19.14 -28.76 39.01
N THR A 64 19.43 -29.24 40.22
CA THR A 64 18.65 -28.89 41.42
C THR A 64 18.91 -27.46 41.89
N PHE A 65 20.11 -26.90 41.75
CA PHE A 65 20.34 -25.47 42.01
C PHE A 65 19.65 -24.57 40.97
N ALA A 66 19.60 -24.97 39.70
CA ALA A 66 18.85 -24.26 38.67
C ALA A 66 17.33 -24.38 38.86
N PHE A 67 16.83 -25.51 39.36
CA PHE A 67 15.41 -25.65 39.73
C PHE A 67 15.06 -24.90 41.03
N LEU A 68 15.96 -24.85 42.02
CA LEU A 68 15.75 -24.09 43.26
C LEU A 68 15.89 -22.57 43.06
N PHE A 69 16.71 -22.09 42.11
CA PHE A 69 16.80 -20.67 41.78
C PHE A 69 15.73 -20.19 40.78
N CYS A 70 14.98 -21.09 40.14
CA CYS A 70 13.82 -20.73 39.31
C CYS A 70 12.51 -20.72 40.12
N SER A 71 12.54 -21.10 41.39
CA SER A 71 11.50 -20.80 42.37
C SER A 71 11.94 -19.62 43.25
N ALA A 72 12.40 -18.55 42.60
CA ALA A 72 12.25 -17.24 43.21
C ALA A 72 10.75 -17.07 43.44
N GLU A 73 10.34 -16.89 44.69
CA GLU A 73 8.99 -16.54 45.08
C GLU A 73 8.47 -15.45 44.14
N ALA A 74 7.70 -15.86 43.13
CA ALA A 74 6.72 -15.01 42.51
C ALA A 74 5.75 -14.70 43.63
N THR A 75 6.05 -13.64 44.39
CA THR A 75 5.07 -12.97 45.22
C THR A 75 3.86 -12.79 44.34
N ASN A 76 2.83 -13.56 44.67
CA ASN A 76 1.64 -13.79 43.86
C ASN A 76 0.74 -12.57 43.99
N ASP A 77 1.30 -11.41 43.69
CA ASP A 77 0.72 -10.11 43.94
C ASP A 77 -0.24 -9.83 42.79
N THR A 78 -1.41 -10.46 42.92
CA THR A 78 -2.50 -10.39 41.95
C THR A 78 -3.00 -8.95 41.90
N ILE A 79 -2.95 -8.34 40.73
CA ILE A 79 -3.36 -6.94 40.59
C ILE A 79 -4.89 -6.87 40.65
N HIS A 80 -5.40 -6.10 41.61
CA HIS A 80 -6.83 -5.92 41.83
C HIS A 80 -7.36 -4.57 41.36
N SER A 81 -6.48 -3.67 40.91
CA SER A 81 -6.84 -2.31 40.46
C SER A 81 -6.52 -2.09 38.99
N ALA A 82 -7.50 -1.59 38.22
CA ALA A 82 -7.29 -1.19 36.82
C ALA A 82 -6.26 -0.04 36.68
N ALA A 83 -6.15 0.84 37.67
CA ALA A 83 -5.18 1.92 37.67
C ALA A 83 -3.75 1.42 37.89
N GLU A 84 -3.60 0.44 38.79
CA GLU A 84 -2.34 -0.24 39.04
C GLU A 84 -1.90 -1.05 37.82
N LEU A 85 -2.84 -1.81 37.22
CA LEU A 85 -2.60 -2.56 35.99
C LEU A 85 -2.08 -1.66 34.86
N MET A 86 -2.64 -0.46 34.70
CA MET A 86 -2.16 0.54 33.74
C MET A 86 -0.73 0.98 34.00
N GLN A 87 -0.40 1.30 35.26
CA GLN A 87 0.94 1.75 35.63
C GLN A 87 1.97 0.66 35.36
N VAL A 88 1.66 -0.54 35.80
CA VAL A 88 2.51 -1.72 35.69
C VAL A 88 2.74 -2.11 34.22
N ILE A 89 1.70 -2.13 33.38
CA ILE A 89 1.88 -2.37 31.94
C ILE A 89 2.67 -1.24 31.28
N SER A 90 2.50 0.01 31.71
CA SER A 90 3.26 1.14 31.16
C SER A 90 4.75 1.12 31.50
N ARG A 91 5.13 0.49 32.63
CA ARG A 91 6.52 0.31 33.06
C ARG A 91 7.17 -0.94 32.45
N ASN A 92 6.38 -1.81 31.82
CA ASN A 92 6.84 -3.05 31.19
C ASN A 92 7.51 -4.02 32.19
N ASP A 93 7.11 -3.99 33.46
CA ASP A 93 7.80 -4.63 34.60
C ASP A 93 7.02 -5.79 35.24
N ALA A 94 5.99 -6.31 34.58
CA ALA A 94 5.08 -7.29 35.16
C ALA A 94 4.72 -8.46 34.25
N ASN A 95 5.67 -8.86 33.42
CA ASN A 95 5.50 -10.08 32.65
C ASN A 95 5.24 -11.27 33.60
N GLY A 96 4.17 -12.03 33.35
CA GLY A 96 3.76 -13.18 34.15
C GLY A 96 2.92 -12.86 35.40
N ARG A 97 2.67 -11.59 35.76
CA ARG A 97 1.79 -11.26 36.89
C ARG A 97 0.32 -11.54 36.55
N THR A 98 -0.43 -12.02 37.53
CA THR A 98 -1.87 -12.25 37.41
C THR A 98 -2.66 -10.98 37.78
N PHE A 99 -3.87 -10.86 37.25
CA PHE A 99 -4.82 -9.83 37.65
C PHE A 99 -6.20 -10.42 37.91
N SER A 100 -6.96 -9.79 38.80
CA SER A 100 -8.34 -10.11 39.10
C SER A 100 -9.10 -8.82 39.43
N ILE A 101 -9.78 -8.27 38.43
CA ILE A 101 -10.37 -6.93 38.48
C ILE A 101 -11.88 -7.03 38.34
N ARG A 102 -12.57 -6.53 39.35
CA ARG A 102 -14.03 -6.35 39.33
C ARG A 102 -14.36 -4.97 38.76
N GLY A 103 -15.24 -4.91 37.77
CA GLY A 103 -15.73 -3.64 37.25
C GLY A 103 -16.90 -3.78 36.30
N THR A 104 -17.35 -2.65 35.78
CA THR A 104 -18.42 -2.60 34.78
C THR A 104 -17.81 -2.71 33.40
N ALA A 105 -18.29 -3.65 32.59
CA ALA A 105 -17.89 -3.78 31.21
C ALA A 105 -18.46 -2.62 30.38
N TYR A 106 -17.58 -1.85 29.76
CA TYR A 106 -17.92 -1.01 28.62
C TYR A 106 -17.43 -1.74 27.38
N THR A 107 -18.34 -1.92 26.42
CA THR A 107 -18.12 -2.59 25.12
C THR A 107 -17.69 -4.05 25.18
N GLY A 108 -18.62 -4.99 24.96
CA GLY A 108 -18.29 -6.34 24.50
C GLY A 108 -18.18 -6.34 22.97
N ALA A 109 -17.00 -6.67 22.44
CA ALA A 109 -16.64 -6.87 21.02
C ALA A 109 -16.06 -5.67 20.22
N ILE A 110 -14.88 -5.16 20.60
CA ILE A 110 -14.02 -4.43 19.65
C ILE A 110 -13.32 -5.46 18.72
N GLY A 111 -13.25 -5.18 17.42
CA GLY A 111 -12.52 -5.94 16.39
C GLY A 111 -12.65 -7.48 16.30
N GLN A 112 -11.64 -8.07 15.64
CA GLN A 112 -11.17 -9.47 15.76
C GLN A 112 -10.03 -9.60 16.79
N ARG A 113 -9.54 -8.48 17.33
CA ARG A 113 -8.75 -8.43 18.57
C ARG A 113 -9.75 -8.31 19.69
N SER A 114 -10.10 -9.46 20.20
CA SER A 114 -11.12 -9.71 21.18
C SER A 114 -10.81 -8.90 22.44
N GLY A 115 -11.46 -7.77 22.65
CA GLY A 115 -11.21 -6.95 23.83
C GLY A 115 -12.35 -6.04 24.24
N PHE A 116 -12.38 -5.72 25.53
CA PHE A 116 -13.38 -4.86 26.18
C PHE A 116 -12.70 -3.98 27.22
N PHE A 117 -13.34 -2.86 27.56
CA PHE A 117 -12.86 -2.00 28.63
C PHE A 117 -13.58 -2.37 29.95
N VAL A 118 -12.83 -2.61 31.03
CA VAL A 118 -13.42 -2.77 32.38
C VAL A 118 -13.23 -1.49 33.16
N PHE A 119 -14.33 -0.95 33.68
CA PHE A 119 -14.37 0.24 34.51
C PHE A 119 -14.50 -0.15 35.97
N GLN A 120 -13.46 0.06 36.75
CA GLN A 120 -13.47 -0.17 38.19
C GLN A 120 -13.77 1.14 38.92
N ASN A 121 -14.82 1.13 39.74
CA ASN A 121 -15.23 2.24 40.61
C ASN A 121 -15.37 3.61 39.89
N GLY A 122 -15.69 3.62 38.59
CA GLY A 122 -15.86 4.82 37.77
C GLY A 122 -14.58 5.67 37.57
N LYS A 123 -13.43 5.26 38.10
CA LYS A 123 -12.19 6.07 38.13
C LYS A 123 -11.06 5.50 37.29
N GLY A 124 -11.00 4.18 37.08
CA GLY A 124 -9.97 3.52 36.28
C GLY A 124 -10.57 2.57 35.27
N ALA A 125 -10.02 2.56 34.05
CA ALA A 125 -10.38 1.58 33.05
C ALA A 125 -9.19 1.10 32.23
N TYR A 126 -9.27 -0.14 31.77
CA TYR A 126 -8.23 -0.75 30.94
C TYR A 126 -8.85 -1.61 29.85
N LEU A 127 -8.18 -1.68 28.69
CA LEU A 127 -8.57 -2.54 27.57
C LEU A 127 -7.95 -3.93 27.75
N TYR A 128 -8.76 -4.95 27.95
CA TYR A 128 -8.29 -6.33 28.07
C TYR A 128 -8.33 -7.02 26.72
N ASP A 129 -7.31 -7.81 26.39
CA ASP A 129 -7.41 -8.82 25.35
C ASP A 129 -8.12 -10.03 25.99
N ILE A 130 -9.11 -10.62 25.35
CA ILE A 130 -9.86 -11.78 25.82
C ILE A 130 -9.90 -12.82 24.72
N ARG A 131 -10.13 -14.09 25.05
CA ARG A 131 -10.36 -15.10 24.01
C ARG A 131 -11.69 -14.86 23.27
N PRO A 132 -11.75 -15.11 21.95
CA PRO A 132 -12.96 -14.88 21.16
C PRO A 132 -14.22 -15.58 21.67
N GLU A 133 -14.07 -16.73 22.33
CA GLU A 133 -15.15 -17.53 22.91
C GLU A 133 -15.97 -16.82 23.99
N TYR A 134 -15.37 -15.90 24.75
CA TYR A 134 -16.06 -15.18 25.84
C TYR A 134 -16.70 -13.86 25.38
N ILE A 135 -16.37 -13.35 24.18
CA ILE A 135 -16.88 -12.06 23.70
C ILE A 135 -18.42 -12.03 23.61
N PRO A 136 -19.11 -13.04 23.05
CA PRO A 136 -20.56 -12.95 22.82
C PRO A 136 -21.37 -12.86 24.12
N ALA A 137 -20.81 -13.29 25.25
CA ALA A 137 -21.48 -13.34 26.53
C ALA A 137 -21.49 -11.99 27.28
N ILE A 138 -20.49 -11.13 27.06
CA ILE A 138 -20.32 -9.88 27.80
C ILE A 138 -21.13 -8.77 27.14
N LYS A 139 -22.13 -8.25 27.85
CA LYS A 139 -22.93 -7.11 27.43
C LYS A 139 -22.45 -5.83 28.14
N PRO A 140 -22.56 -4.67 27.47
CA PRO A 140 -22.30 -3.39 28.12
C PRO A 140 -23.17 -3.18 29.35
N ASN A 141 -22.56 -2.58 30.37
CA ASN A 141 -23.08 -2.44 31.73
C ASN A 141 -23.14 -3.75 32.54
N ASP A 142 -22.61 -4.88 32.04
CA ASP A 142 -22.45 -6.06 32.89
C ASP A 142 -21.39 -5.79 33.96
N ILE A 143 -21.69 -6.16 35.21
CA ILE A 143 -20.70 -6.22 36.28
C ILE A 143 -19.95 -7.53 36.09
N ILE A 144 -18.64 -7.44 35.87
CA ILE A 144 -17.81 -8.60 35.64
C ILE A 144 -16.60 -8.64 36.56
N ILE A 145 -16.11 -9.84 36.83
CA ILE A 145 -14.77 -10.09 37.34
C ILE A 145 -13.97 -10.64 36.17
N ALA A 146 -12.98 -9.87 35.72
CA ALA A 146 -12.03 -10.28 34.70
C ALA A 146 -10.75 -10.76 35.38
N THR A 147 -10.36 -12.01 35.11
CA THR A 147 -9.10 -12.58 35.58
C THR A 147 -8.21 -12.97 34.41
N GLY A 148 -6.90 -12.91 34.63
CA GLY A 148 -5.95 -13.19 33.56
C GLY A 148 -4.50 -13.01 33.97
N VAL A 149 -3.64 -13.02 32.97
CA VAL A 149 -2.18 -12.91 33.11
C VAL A 149 -1.69 -11.76 32.23
N ILE A 150 -0.68 -11.04 32.70
CA ILE A 150 0.02 -10.02 31.93
C ILE A 150 1.12 -10.72 31.15
N GLU A 151 1.04 -10.69 29.82
CA GLU A 151 1.97 -11.40 28.95
C GLU A 151 2.45 -10.47 27.82
N PRO A 152 3.59 -10.78 27.19
CA PRO A 152 4.05 -10.05 26.03
C PRO A 152 3.05 -10.25 24.90
N ARG A 153 2.85 -9.22 24.07
CA ARG A 153 1.96 -9.34 22.91
C ARG A 153 2.34 -10.53 22.03
N SER A 154 1.41 -11.46 21.87
CA SER A 154 1.56 -12.75 21.15
C SER A 154 1.74 -12.63 19.64
N LYS A 155 1.77 -11.42 19.07
CA LYS A 155 2.14 -11.17 17.67
C LYS A 155 3.15 -10.01 17.64
N PRO A 156 4.21 -10.08 16.79
CA PRO A 156 5.11 -8.95 16.60
C PRO A 156 4.28 -7.77 16.07
N SER A 157 3.92 -6.87 16.98
CA SER A 157 3.40 -5.55 16.68
C SER A 157 4.58 -4.59 16.78
N LEU A 158 4.53 -3.49 16.02
CA LEU A 158 5.56 -2.44 16.03
C LEU A 158 5.88 -1.85 17.41
N SER A 159 5.10 -2.18 18.44
CA SER A 159 5.43 -1.95 19.84
C SER A 159 5.67 -3.28 20.56
N GLU A 160 6.89 -3.50 21.04
CA GLU A 160 7.12 -4.41 22.17
C GLU A 160 6.35 -3.87 23.39
N GLY A 161 5.65 -4.74 24.11
CA GLY A 161 4.89 -4.33 25.28
C GLY A 161 4.03 -5.45 25.85
N LEU A 162 3.72 -5.32 27.14
CA LEU A 162 2.82 -6.21 27.86
C LEU A 162 1.35 -5.89 27.54
N ASN A 163 0.51 -6.93 27.52
CA ASN A 163 -0.94 -6.84 27.45
C ASN A 163 -1.55 -7.62 28.63
N ALA A 164 -2.68 -7.15 29.15
CA ALA A 164 -3.51 -7.92 30.06
C ALA A 164 -4.35 -8.93 29.25
N ASN A 165 -3.95 -10.20 29.29
CA ASN A 165 -4.64 -11.31 28.61
C ASN A 165 -5.64 -11.95 29.58
N CYS A 166 -6.92 -11.67 29.36
CA CYS A 166 -8.03 -12.17 30.14
C CYS A 166 -8.32 -13.63 29.77
N THR A 167 -8.14 -14.51 30.75
CA THR A 167 -8.33 -15.95 30.61
C THR A 167 -9.73 -16.39 31.04
N ASN A 168 -10.37 -15.64 31.95
CA ASN A 168 -11.70 -15.95 32.45
C ASN A 168 -12.48 -14.67 32.81
N VAL A 169 -13.79 -14.68 32.53
CA VAL A 169 -14.72 -13.61 32.90
C VAL A 169 -15.93 -14.21 33.58
N THR A 170 -16.23 -13.72 34.78
CA THR A 170 -17.46 -14.06 35.50
C THR A 170 -18.40 -12.87 35.50
N ILE A 171 -19.65 -13.07 35.04
CA ILE A 171 -20.69 -12.04 35.04
C ILE A 171 -21.47 -12.13 36.36
N LEU A 172 -21.50 -11.03 37.10
CA LEU A 172 -22.15 -10.92 38.41
C LEU A 172 -23.54 -10.27 38.35
N GLY A 173 -23.88 -9.60 37.25
CA GLY A 173 -25.15 -8.90 37.10
C GLY A 173 -25.02 -7.67 36.20
N LYS A 174 -25.93 -6.71 36.33
CA LYS A 174 -25.92 -5.45 35.58
C LYS A 174 -25.72 -4.25 36.50
N ALA A 175 -24.86 -3.33 36.07
CA ALA A 175 -24.66 -2.04 36.69
C ALA A 175 -25.67 -1.02 36.17
N ALA A 176 -25.75 0.11 36.88
CA ALA A 176 -26.37 1.32 36.33
C ALA A 176 -25.65 1.77 35.04
N PRO A 177 -26.34 2.47 34.13
CA PRO A 177 -25.72 3.02 32.92
C PRO A 177 -24.48 3.85 33.24
N ILE A 178 -23.39 3.58 32.53
CA ILE A 178 -22.14 4.33 32.68
C ILE A 178 -22.37 5.81 32.35
N HIS A 179 -21.97 6.70 33.25
CA HIS A 179 -22.04 8.13 33.06
C HIS A 179 -20.89 8.61 32.16
N HIS A 180 -21.23 9.29 31.05
CA HIS A 180 -20.25 9.86 30.12
C HIS A 180 -19.89 11.29 30.49
N ILE A 181 -18.61 11.53 30.75
CA ILE A 181 -18.08 12.85 31.10
C ILE A 181 -18.18 13.76 29.87
N PRO A 182 -18.88 14.91 29.93
CA PRO A 182 -18.86 15.88 28.85
C PRO A 182 -17.47 16.49 28.72
N ILE A 183 -16.94 16.50 27.51
CA ILE A 183 -15.62 17.08 27.22
C ILE A 183 -15.70 18.06 26.06
N SER A 184 -14.79 19.03 26.04
CA SER A 184 -14.47 19.85 24.89
C SER A 184 -13.37 19.20 24.04
N ALA A 185 -13.10 19.76 22.85
CA ALA A 185 -12.02 19.25 22.01
C ALA A 185 -10.62 19.49 22.61
N ASP A 186 -10.47 20.47 23.50
CA ASP A 186 -9.20 20.76 24.17
C ASP A 186 -8.87 19.75 25.27
N ASP A 187 -9.90 19.14 25.85
CA ASP A 187 -9.74 18.15 26.92
C ASP A 187 -9.18 16.82 26.41
N ILE A 188 -9.26 16.53 25.12
CA ILE A 188 -8.84 15.24 24.53
C ILE A 188 -7.37 14.93 24.81
N GLU A 189 -6.51 15.94 24.85
CA GLU A 189 -5.09 15.75 25.10
C GLU A 189 -4.78 15.51 26.59
N GLN A 190 -5.74 15.71 27.50
CA GLN A 190 -5.53 15.44 28.92
C GLN A 190 -5.38 13.94 29.18
N SER A 191 -4.27 13.56 29.82
CA SER A 191 -4.00 12.16 30.15
C SER A 191 -4.94 11.60 31.22
N CYS A 192 -5.54 12.46 32.06
CA CYS A 192 -6.50 12.05 33.08
C CYS A 192 -7.84 11.55 32.51
N LEU A 193 -8.14 11.83 31.23
CA LEU A 193 -9.33 11.36 30.53
C LEU A 193 -9.09 10.07 29.74
N LEU A 194 -7.83 9.61 29.68
CA LEU A 194 -7.50 8.37 28.98
C LEU A 194 -8.28 7.20 29.56
N TYR A 195 -8.89 6.43 28.67
CA TYR A 195 -9.76 5.29 28.96
C TYR A 195 -11.03 5.62 29.73
N LYS A 196 -11.42 6.89 29.88
CA LYS A 196 -12.68 7.27 30.53
C LYS A 196 -13.85 7.28 29.53
N PRO A 197 -15.09 7.01 30.00
CA PRO A 197 -16.28 7.17 29.18
C PRO A 197 -16.58 8.66 29.05
N ILE A 198 -16.55 9.14 27.81
CA ILE A 198 -16.68 10.55 27.48
C ILE A 198 -17.85 10.76 26.53
N ARG A 199 -18.38 11.97 26.51
CA ARG A 199 -19.30 12.46 25.49
C ARG A 199 -18.79 13.77 24.92
N ILE A 200 -18.88 13.90 23.60
CA ILE A 200 -18.53 15.13 22.89
C ILE A 200 -19.62 15.47 21.89
N THR A 201 -19.85 16.76 21.67
CA THR A 201 -20.78 17.26 20.66
C THR A 201 -20.01 18.05 19.62
N GLY A 202 -20.34 17.84 18.34
CA GLY A 202 -19.77 18.61 17.25
C GLY A 202 -20.44 18.28 15.93
N THR A 203 -19.89 18.79 14.83
CA THR A 203 -20.39 18.53 13.48
C THR A 203 -19.60 17.39 12.86
N LEU A 204 -20.27 16.37 12.33
CA LEU A 204 -19.60 15.31 11.58
C LEU A 204 -19.14 15.85 10.23
N ILE A 205 -17.83 15.94 9.99
CA ILE A 205 -17.28 16.60 8.80
C ILE A 205 -16.56 15.68 7.82
N ASP A 206 -16.23 14.47 8.26
CA ASP A 206 -15.51 13.49 7.43
C ASP A 206 -15.76 12.09 7.97
N ILE A 207 -15.77 11.12 7.06
CA ILE A 207 -15.96 9.70 7.35
C ILE A 207 -15.05 8.93 6.41
N ARG A 208 -14.22 8.04 6.96
CA ARG A 208 -13.30 7.21 6.17
C ARG A 208 -13.30 5.78 6.70
N THR A 209 -13.23 4.82 5.79
CA THR A 209 -12.90 3.45 6.17
C THR A 209 -11.42 3.39 6.57
N ASP A 210 -11.10 2.73 7.69
CA ASP A 210 -9.70 2.55 8.10
C ASP A 210 -8.98 1.60 7.14
N GLU A 211 -7.96 2.12 6.46
CA GLU A 211 -7.11 1.37 5.51
C GLU A 211 -6.38 0.19 6.15
N ILE A 212 -6.12 0.22 7.47
CA ILE A 212 -5.45 -0.88 8.17
C ILE A 212 -6.44 -1.94 8.64
N ASP A 213 -7.64 -1.54 9.04
CA ASP A 213 -8.71 -2.45 9.46
C ASP A 213 -10.05 -1.97 8.88
N PRO A 214 -10.44 -2.44 7.67
CA PRO A 214 -11.58 -1.89 6.92
C PRO A 214 -12.94 -2.10 7.59
N ARG A 215 -12.98 -2.79 8.73
CA ARG A 215 -14.19 -2.93 9.56
C ARG A 215 -14.44 -1.72 10.45
N HIS A 216 -13.45 -0.83 10.59
CA HIS A 216 -13.59 0.40 11.34
C HIS A 216 -13.84 1.56 10.39
N THR A 217 -14.87 2.32 10.70
CA THR A 217 -15.16 3.63 10.13
C THR A 217 -14.61 4.68 11.08
N LEU A 218 -13.68 5.48 10.59
CA LEU A 218 -13.15 6.67 11.24
C LEU A 218 -14.07 7.84 10.96
N LEU A 219 -14.38 8.59 12.00
CA LEU A 219 -15.22 9.78 11.97
C LEU A 219 -14.36 10.97 12.40
N VAL A 220 -14.52 12.10 11.70
CA VAL A 220 -13.91 13.36 12.11
C VAL A 220 -15.01 14.34 12.49
N ILE A 221 -14.92 14.84 13.72
CA ILE A 221 -15.89 15.74 14.31
C ILE A 221 -15.24 17.10 14.49
N ASP A 222 -15.87 18.12 13.93
CA ASP A 222 -15.53 19.52 14.13
C ASP A 222 -16.19 20.06 15.39
N CYS A 223 -15.38 20.53 16.33
CA CYS A 223 -15.82 21.07 17.62
C CYS A 223 -15.47 22.57 17.71
N SER A 224 -15.84 23.34 16.68
CA SER A 224 -15.62 24.79 16.51
C SER A 224 -14.18 25.22 16.23
N ASN A 225 -13.20 24.81 17.05
CA ASN A 225 -11.80 25.23 16.92
C ASN A 225 -10.83 24.07 16.63
N ARG A 226 -11.26 22.83 16.87
CA ARG A 226 -10.42 21.63 16.74
C ARG A 226 -11.22 20.46 16.21
N THR A 227 -10.52 19.60 15.49
CA THR A 227 -11.05 18.33 15.02
C THR A 227 -10.70 17.20 15.98
N VAL A 228 -11.70 16.34 16.17
CA VAL A 228 -11.68 15.18 17.05
C VAL A 228 -11.94 13.95 16.22
N ASN A 229 -11.17 12.88 16.44
CA ASN A 229 -11.35 11.63 15.74
C ASN A 229 -12.11 10.65 16.61
N ALA A 230 -13.02 9.90 16.00
CA ALA A 230 -13.65 8.74 16.60
C ALA A 230 -13.55 7.53 15.66
N ALA A 231 -13.57 6.32 16.21
CA ALA A 231 -13.59 5.07 15.45
C ALA A 231 -14.78 4.24 15.87
N SER A 232 -15.52 3.72 14.89
CA SER A 232 -16.69 2.89 15.10
C SER A 232 -16.70 1.70 14.14
N LYS A 233 -17.44 0.64 14.46
CA LYS A 233 -17.74 -0.45 13.51
C LYS A 233 -19.01 -0.22 12.69
N ILE A 234 -19.63 0.94 12.84
CA ILE A 234 -20.81 1.30 12.02
C ILE A 234 -20.37 1.28 10.55
N PRO A 235 -21.08 0.55 9.66
CA PRO A 235 -20.76 0.54 8.24
C PRO A 235 -20.70 1.95 7.66
N TYR A 236 -19.69 2.22 6.83
CA TYR A 236 -19.51 3.52 6.17
C TYR A 236 -20.81 4.02 5.51
N ASN A 237 -21.52 3.14 4.81
CA ASN A 237 -22.74 3.48 4.08
C ASN A 237 -23.91 3.92 4.98
N ASP A 238 -23.94 3.49 6.24
CA ASP A 238 -25.04 3.81 7.16
C ASP A 238 -24.90 5.23 7.72
N ILE A 239 -23.66 5.71 7.84
CA ILE A 239 -23.34 7.00 8.45
C ILE A 239 -22.94 8.07 7.44
N ARG A 240 -22.56 7.71 6.20
CA ARG A 240 -22.13 8.67 5.16
C ARG A 240 -23.16 9.78 4.88
N THR A 241 -24.45 9.48 5.00
CA THR A 241 -25.52 10.47 4.77
C THR A 241 -25.65 11.48 5.90
N GLN A 242 -24.93 11.28 7.01
CA GLN A 242 -24.92 12.17 8.18
C GLN A 242 -23.75 13.15 8.17
N ILE A 243 -22.95 13.20 7.10
CA ILE A 243 -21.94 14.26 6.93
C ILE A 243 -22.68 15.60 6.95
N GLY A 244 -22.25 16.49 7.83
CA GLY A 244 -22.87 17.77 8.12
C GLY A 244 -23.87 17.78 9.26
N ALA A 245 -24.24 16.62 9.80
CA ALA A 245 -25.09 16.54 10.98
C ALA A 245 -24.36 17.02 12.24
N GLN A 246 -25.10 17.66 13.14
CA GLN A 246 -24.64 17.88 14.50
C GLN A 246 -24.87 16.60 15.30
N VAL A 247 -23.80 16.02 15.83
CA VAL A 247 -23.81 14.71 16.51
C VAL A 247 -23.30 14.83 17.94
N GLU A 248 -23.92 14.08 18.84
CA GLU A 248 -23.36 13.73 20.15
C GLU A 248 -22.78 12.32 20.06
N ILE A 249 -21.48 12.20 20.35
CA ILE A 249 -20.76 10.93 20.34
C ILE A 249 -20.42 10.54 21.77
N LYS A 250 -20.81 9.32 22.15
CA LYS A 250 -20.45 8.66 23.41
C LYS A 250 -19.45 7.56 23.13
N GLY A 251 -18.36 7.52 23.89
CA GLY A 251 -17.29 6.57 23.64
C GLY A 251 -16.26 6.53 24.76
N VAL A 252 -15.20 5.77 24.55
CA VAL A 252 -14.05 5.72 25.46
C VAL A 252 -12.85 6.31 24.77
N LEU A 253 -12.16 7.24 25.44
CA LEU A 253 -10.95 7.85 24.90
C LEU A 253 -9.81 6.84 24.92
N SER A 254 -9.29 6.46 23.76
CA SER A 254 -8.14 5.56 23.62
C SER A 254 -6.89 6.32 23.21
N ARG A 255 -5.72 5.79 23.58
CA ARG A 255 -4.41 6.36 23.24
C ARG A 255 -4.20 6.38 21.71
N HIS A 256 -4.63 5.33 21.03
CA HIS A 256 -4.50 5.20 19.58
C HIS A 256 -5.53 4.21 19.02
N HIS A 257 -5.72 4.27 17.70
CA HIS A 257 -6.45 3.27 16.92
C HIS A 257 -5.47 2.33 16.22
N SER A 258 -5.78 1.03 16.20
CA SER A 258 -5.02 0.03 15.46
C SER A 258 -3.52 0.04 15.81
N ARG A 259 -2.62 -0.17 14.84
CA ARG A 259 -1.16 -0.17 15.03
C ARG A 259 -0.53 1.23 15.02
N ARG A 260 -1.32 2.31 14.99
CA ARG A 260 -0.84 3.70 14.87
C ARG A 260 -0.45 4.27 16.23
N ILE A 261 0.65 3.79 16.81
CA ILE A 261 1.07 4.12 18.19
C ILE A 261 1.34 5.61 18.44
N HIS A 262 1.73 6.36 17.39
CA HIS A 262 1.91 7.81 17.41
C HIS A 262 0.70 8.58 16.85
N GLY A 263 -0.42 7.89 16.65
CA GLY A 263 -1.67 8.52 16.22
C GLY A 263 -2.26 9.41 17.32
N ARG A 264 -3.11 10.36 16.92
CA ARG A 264 -3.88 11.17 17.88
C ARG A 264 -4.79 10.26 18.71
N LYS A 265 -5.05 10.69 19.95
CA LYS A 265 -6.07 10.05 20.79
C LYS A 265 -7.40 10.02 20.04
N ILE A 266 -8.12 8.92 20.20
CA ILE A 266 -9.33 8.64 19.42
C ILE A 266 -10.44 8.17 20.35
N ILE A 267 -11.67 8.57 20.03
CA ILE A 267 -12.85 8.08 20.74
C ILE A 267 -13.25 6.73 20.15
N MET A 268 -13.15 5.66 20.93
CA MET A 268 -13.63 4.34 20.54
C MET A 268 -15.13 4.25 20.80
N ILE A 269 -15.89 4.09 19.73
CA ILE A 269 -17.34 3.94 19.73
C ILE A 269 -17.67 2.45 19.67
N ALA A 270 -18.35 2.00 20.72
CA ALA A 270 -18.70 0.61 20.92
C ALA A 270 -19.94 0.16 20.16
N ARG A 271 -20.87 1.09 19.95
CA ARG A 271 -22.22 0.80 19.50
C ARG A 271 -22.76 1.88 18.57
N PRO A 272 -23.66 1.53 17.64
CA PRO A 272 -24.33 2.50 16.79
C PRO A 272 -25.14 3.56 17.55
N ASP A 273 -25.86 3.16 18.61
CA ASP A 273 -26.70 4.04 19.45
C ASP A 273 -25.90 5.09 20.24
N ALA A 274 -24.58 4.93 20.29
CA ALA A 274 -23.68 5.87 20.94
C ALA A 274 -23.40 7.12 20.08
N ILE A 275 -23.84 7.12 18.81
CA ILE A 275 -23.89 8.31 17.96
C ILE A 275 -25.34 8.78 17.90
N ARG A 276 -25.62 9.92 18.52
CA ARG A 276 -26.95 10.55 18.47
C ARG A 276 -26.90 11.77 17.56
N ILE A 277 -27.72 11.76 16.52
CA ILE A 277 -27.93 12.93 15.68
C ILE A 277 -28.77 13.94 16.47
N LEU A 278 -28.19 15.09 16.79
CA LEU A 278 -28.87 16.20 17.46
C LEU A 278 -29.59 17.09 16.45
N LYS A 279 -28.93 17.36 15.32
CA LYS A 279 -29.52 18.05 14.16
C LYS A 279 -29.08 17.33 12.89
N PRO A 280 -30.00 17.07 11.94
CA PRO A 280 -29.63 16.47 10.66
C PRO A 280 -28.68 17.38 9.87
N PRO A 281 -28.03 16.86 8.80
CA PRO A 281 -27.26 17.68 7.89
C PRO A 281 -28.09 18.89 7.44
N SER A 282 -27.52 20.08 7.57
CA SER A 282 -28.19 21.33 7.22
C SER A 282 -27.44 22.06 6.11
N ASP A 283 -28.17 22.87 5.36
CA ASP A 283 -27.62 23.75 4.32
C ASP A 283 -26.71 24.86 4.88
N GLU A 284 -26.51 24.93 6.20
CA GLU A 284 -25.57 25.87 6.82
C GLU A 284 -24.14 25.73 6.27
N TRP A 285 -23.77 24.55 5.78
CA TRP A 285 -22.49 24.35 5.09
C TRP A 285 -22.35 25.26 3.87
N PHE A 286 -23.40 25.41 3.07
CA PHE A 286 -23.42 26.27 1.88
C PHE A 286 -23.54 27.76 2.21
N ARG A 287 -23.70 28.14 3.48
CA ARG A 287 -23.58 29.53 3.95
C ARG A 287 -22.13 29.95 4.21
N ALA A 288 -21.15 29.06 3.99
CA ALA A 288 -19.74 29.41 4.12
C ALA A 288 -19.36 30.58 3.19
N PRO A 289 -18.43 31.47 3.62
CA PRO A 289 -17.92 32.55 2.77
C PRO A 289 -17.28 32.00 1.50
N GLU A 290 -17.39 32.75 0.40
CA GLU A 290 -16.62 32.45 -0.80
C GLU A 290 -15.12 32.53 -0.52
N ILE A 291 -14.35 31.73 -1.25
CA ILE A 291 -12.90 31.64 -1.08
C ILE A 291 -12.17 32.97 -1.31
N GLY A 292 -12.73 33.84 -2.17
CA GLY A 292 -12.18 35.15 -2.47
C GLY A 292 -10.87 35.11 -3.26
N ASN A 293 -10.12 36.22 -3.22
CA ASN A 293 -8.77 36.27 -3.76
C ASN A 293 -7.76 35.73 -2.74
N THR A 294 -6.98 34.73 -3.14
CA THR A 294 -5.99 34.07 -2.28
C THR A 294 -4.55 34.25 -2.76
N ASP A 295 -4.32 35.00 -3.84
CA ASP A 295 -3.01 35.07 -4.52
C ASP A 295 -1.91 35.69 -3.63
N GLU A 296 -2.31 36.57 -2.70
CA GLU A 296 -1.41 37.24 -1.73
C GLU A 296 -1.40 36.58 -0.35
N LEU A 297 -2.17 35.52 -0.14
CA LEU A 297 -2.28 34.87 1.17
C LEU A 297 -1.18 33.82 1.36
N SER A 298 -0.58 33.80 2.55
CA SER A 298 0.35 32.73 2.91
C SER A 298 -0.38 31.39 3.08
N PRO A 299 0.30 30.23 2.93
CA PRO A 299 -0.30 28.92 3.14
C PRO A 299 -0.96 28.75 4.51
N GLU A 300 -0.36 29.31 5.57
CA GLU A 300 -0.92 29.30 6.92
C GLU A 300 -2.25 30.03 6.99
N VAL A 301 -2.36 31.19 6.33
CA VAL A 301 -3.58 31.99 6.29
C VAL A 301 -4.65 31.25 5.52
N ILE A 302 -4.32 30.65 4.38
CA ILE A 302 -5.25 29.84 3.56
C ILE A 302 -5.83 28.69 4.40
N VAL A 303 -4.98 27.95 5.12
CA VAL A 303 -5.43 26.85 6.01
C VAL A 303 -6.28 27.37 7.17
N ALA A 304 -6.01 28.59 7.65
CA ALA A 304 -6.78 29.22 8.73
C ALA A 304 -8.12 29.81 8.28
N LEU A 305 -8.39 29.95 6.97
CA LEU A 305 -9.69 30.41 6.45
C LEU A 305 -10.83 29.48 6.89
N GLY A 306 -10.54 28.21 7.16
CA GLY A 306 -11.54 27.22 7.52
C GLY A 306 -12.42 26.86 6.32
N ARG A 307 -13.74 26.75 6.53
CA ARG A 307 -14.66 26.38 5.44
C ARG A 307 -14.81 27.53 4.44
N ARG A 308 -14.67 27.21 3.16
CA ARG A 308 -14.87 28.12 2.04
C ARG A 308 -15.71 27.48 0.96
N LYS A 309 -16.42 28.34 0.27
CA LYS A 309 -17.32 28.01 -0.82
C LYS A 309 -16.72 28.44 -2.15
N ILE A 310 -16.99 27.65 -3.19
CA ILE A 310 -16.71 28.00 -4.58
C ILE A 310 -17.87 27.61 -5.48
N ILE A 311 -17.97 28.28 -6.62
CA ILE A 311 -18.84 27.88 -7.73
C ILE A 311 -17.93 27.68 -8.94
N GLY A 312 -18.11 26.58 -9.66
CA GLY A 312 -17.27 26.31 -10.82
C GLY A 312 -17.64 25.06 -11.61
N HIS A 313 -16.93 24.89 -12.71
CA HIS A 313 -17.11 23.83 -13.69
C HIS A 313 -16.20 22.64 -13.42
N VAL A 314 -16.75 21.43 -13.37
CA VAL A 314 -15.99 20.20 -13.11
C VAL A 314 -15.19 19.80 -14.36
N LEU A 315 -13.87 19.91 -14.30
CA LEU A 315 -12.97 19.55 -15.40
C LEU A 315 -12.72 18.04 -15.46
N THR A 316 -12.49 17.41 -14.30
CA THR A 316 -12.20 15.98 -14.21
C THR A 316 -12.36 15.46 -12.79
N VAL A 317 -12.61 14.16 -12.67
CA VAL A 317 -12.65 13.42 -11.39
C VAL A 317 -11.66 12.26 -11.47
N TRP A 318 -10.96 11.95 -10.37
CA TRP A 318 -10.07 10.81 -10.24
C TRP A 318 -10.10 10.24 -8.81
N ASN A 319 -9.58 9.02 -8.64
CA ASN A 319 -9.58 8.26 -7.38
C ASN A 319 -10.97 8.01 -6.75
N GLY A 320 -12.06 8.38 -7.43
CA GLY A 320 -13.44 8.23 -6.97
C GLY A 320 -13.93 9.30 -6.00
N ASP A 321 -13.03 10.12 -5.46
CA ASP A 321 -13.33 11.14 -4.44
C ASP A 321 -12.66 12.49 -4.71
N THR A 322 -11.77 12.59 -5.70
CA THR A 322 -11.01 13.82 -5.94
C THR A 322 -11.41 14.42 -7.29
N MET A 323 -11.64 15.73 -7.34
CA MET A 323 -11.98 16.43 -8.57
C MET A 323 -11.21 17.73 -8.74
N LEU A 324 -11.08 18.17 -9.98
CA LEU A 324 -10.51 19.47 -10.34
C LEU A 324 -11.62 20.32 -10.93
N VAL A 325 -11.80 21.51 -10.36
CA VAL A 325 -12.85 22.46 -10.73
C VAL A 325 -12.20 23.74 -11.22
N ARG A 326 -12.77 24.33 -12.28
CA ARG A 326 -12.47 25.70 -12.69
C ARG A 326 -13.52 26.64 -12.10
N SER A 327 -13.10 27.44 -11.14
CA SER A 327 -13.93 28.48 -10.52
C SER A 327 -14.44 29.48 -11.56
N THR A 328 -15.55 30.16 -11.26
CA THR A 328 -16.03 31.32 -12.03
C THR A 328 -14.99 32.43 -12.18
N SER A 329 -14.03 32.52 -11.25
CA SER A 329 -12.87 33.42 -11.32
C SER A 329 -11.71 32.88 -12.18
N ASN A 330 -11.94 31.84 -12.98
CA ASN A 330 -10.95 31.15 -13.81
C ASN A 330 -9.75 30.54 -13.04
N ARG A 331 -9.89 30.31 -11.73
CA ARG A 331 -8.89 29.62 -10.90
C ARG A 331 -9.16 28.13 -10.85
N LEU A 332 -8.10 27.32 -10.85
CA LEU A 332 -8.20 25.89 -10.60
C LEU A 332 -8.32 25.64 -9.09
N VAL A 333 -9.22 24.74 -8.70
CA VAL A 333 -9.44 24.32 -7.32
C VAL A 333 -9.53 22.80 -7.27
N LYS A 334 -8.63 22.16 -6.53
CA LYS A 334 -8.68 20.71 -6.28
C LYS A 334 -9.59 20.45 -5.09
N ILE A 335 -10.53 19.51 -5.22
CA ILE A 335 -11.51 19.21 -4.19
C ILE A 335 -11.48 17.73 -3.86
N ASN A 336 -11.22 17.42 -2.59
CA ASN A 336 -11.32 16.06 -2.06
C ASN A 336 -12.68 15.92 -1.39
N LEU A 337 -13.57 15.19 -2.04
CA LEU A 337 -14.95 14.97 -1.66
C LEU A 337 -15.09 13.91 -0.57
N VAL A 338 -16.14 14.06 0.23
CA VAL A 338 -16.60 13.05 1.20
C VAL A 338 -17.91 12.40 0.77
N VAL A 339 -18.49 12.89 -0.33
CA VAL A 339 -19.69 12.38 -1.00
C VAL A 339 -19.34 11.91 -2.40
N SER A 340 -20.24 11.18 -3.06
CA SER A 340 -20.05 10.75 -4.44
C SER A 340 -19.84 11.95 -5.38
N PRO A 341 -18.92 11.86 -6.36
CA PRO A 341 -18.60 12.98 -7.24
C PRO A 341 -19.73 13.31 -8.23
N PRO A 342 -19.81 14.58 -8.68
CA PRO A 342 -20.70 14.99 -9.76
C PRO A 342 -20.25 14.43 -11.12
N GLN A 343 -21.05 14.67 -12.16
CA GLN A 343 -20.63 14.36 -13.52
C GLN A 343 -19.57 15.37 -14.00
N VAL A 344 -18.60 14.89 -14.78
CA VAL A 344 -17.64 15.78 -15.44
C VAL A 344 -18.39 16.68 -16.42
N GLY A 345 -18.05 17.97 -16.42
CA GLY A 345 -18.71 18.98 -17.24
C GLY A 345 -19.94 19.61 -16.60
N GLU A 346 -20.25 19.29 -15.35
CA GLU A 346 -21.31 19.92 -14.57
C GLU A 346 -20.81 21.19 -13.87
N ASP A 347 -21.70 22.17 -13.71
CA ASP A 347 -21.46 23.35 -12.88
C ASP A 347 -21.98 23.07 -11.46
N ILE A 348 -21.11 23.26 -10.48
CA ILE A 348 -21.38 22.91 -9.09
C ILE A 348 -21.09 24.07 -8.16
N GLU A 349 -21.80 24.09 -7.03
CA GLU A 349 -21.39 24.83 -5.85
C GLU A 349 -20.79 23.84 -4.86
N SER A 350 -19.55 24.07 -4.45
CA SER A 350 -18.83 23.19 -3.54
C SER A 350 -18.31 23.93 -2.32
N VAL A 351 -18.36 23.26 -1.18
CA VAL A 351 -17.86 23.76 0.11
C VAL A 351 -16.90 22.75 0.70
N GLY A 352 -15.78 23.22 1.21
CA GLY A 352 -14.85 22.40 1.99
C GLY A 352 -13.89 23.25 2.82
N TYR A 353 -12.99 22.60 3.53
CA TYR A 353 -11.93 23.26 4.31
C TYR A 353 -10.78 23.65 3.38
N ALA A 354 -10.48 24.94 3.35
CA ALA A 354 -9.40 25.49 2.54
C ALA A 354 -8.03 24.96 2.97
N GLY A 355 -7.22 24.66 1.97
CA GLY A 355 -5.81 24.34 2.07
C GLY A 355 -5.14 24.71 0.75
N THR A 356 -3.85 24.43 0.59
CA THR A 356 -3.14 24.72 -0.65
C THR A 356 -2.06 23.68 -0.88
N ASP A 357 -1.72 23.42 -2.14
CA ASP A 357 -0.51 22.68 -2.54
C ASP A 357 0.59 23.63 -3.06
N LEU A 358 0.49 24.92 -2.69
CA LEU A 358 1.30 26.05 -3.15
C LEU A 358 1.11 26.45 -4.61
N PHE A 359 0.40 25.65 -5.40
CA PHE A 359 0.05 25.99 -6.77
C PHE A 359 -1.39 26.48 -6.88
N HIS A 360 -2.28 25.84 -6.13
CA HIS A 360 -3.71 26.14 -6.14
C HIS A 360 -4.28 26.10 -4.73
N VAL A 361 -5.48 26.65 -4.58
CA VAL A 361 -6.28 26.44 -3.38
C VAL A 361 -7.03 25.13 -3.52
N ASN A 362 -7.05 24.36 -2.44
CA ASN A 362 -7.65 23.05 -2.39
C ASN A 362 -8.74 23.03 -1.31
N LEU A 363 -9.86 22.38 -1.60
CA LEU A 363 -10.91 22.15 -0.62
C LEU A 363 -10.86 20.69 -0.17
N SER A 364 -10.50 20.48 1.08
CA SER A 364 -10.58 19.17 1.72
C SER A 364 -11.96 18.97 2.34
N ARG A 365 -12.43 17.72 2.38
CA ARG A 365 -13.76 17.36 2.94
C ARG A 365 -14.89 18.12 2.24
N GLY A 366 -14.78 18.15 0.91
CA GLY A 366 -15.71 18.82 0.03
C GLY A 366 -17.07 18.12 0.01
N ILE A 367 -18.13 18.92 0.09
CA ILE A 367 -19.47 18.53 -0.38
C ILE A 367 -19.84 19.42 -1.55
N TRP A 368 -20.80 18.99 -2.35
CA TRP A 368 -21.25 19.74 -3.52
C TRP A 368 -22.76 19.65 -3.70
N ARG A 369 -23.30 20.60 -4.45
CA ARG A 369 -24.65 20.57 -5.00
C ARG A 369 -24.66 21.17 -6.41
N PRO A 370 -25.63 20.84 -7.27
CA PRO A 370 -25.76 21.45 -8.58
C PRO A 370 -25.87 22.97 -8.46
N ALA A 371 -25.13 23.70 -9.30
CA ALA A 371 -25.26 25.15 -9.44
C ALA A 371 -25.98 25.49 -10.75
N SER A 372 -26.47 26.73 -10.85
CA SER A 372 -26.95 27.22 -12.14
C SER A 372 -25.79 27.27 -13.14
N PRO A 373 -26.00 26.88 -14.41
CA PRO A 373 -24.92 26.83 -15.37
C PRO A 373 -24.25 28.19 -15.53
N THR A 374 -22.98 28.30 -15.17
CA THR A 374 -22.16 29.48 -15.42
C THR A 374 -21.36 29.20 -16.67
N HIS A 375 -21.90 29.61 -17.82
CA HIS A 375 -21.30 29.59 -19.16
C HIS A 375 -20.27 28.46 -19.41
N LYS A 376 -20.68 27.43 -20.17
CA LYS A 376 -19.76 26.43 -20.73
C LYS A 376 -18.61 27.13 -21.43
N MET A 377 -17.45 27.18 -20.79
CA MET A 377 -16.24 27.63 -21.47
C MET A 377 -15.66 26.40 -22.16
N PRO A 378 -15.75 26.29 -23.50
CA PRO A 378 -15.13 25.17 -24.20
C PRO A 378 -13.62 25.28 -23.97
N GLU A 379 -13.07 24.31 -23.25
CA GLU A 379 -11.64 24.25 -23.04
C GLU A 379 -10.98 23.87 -24.37
N ALA A 380 -10.12 24.75 -24.88
CA ALA A 380 -9.40 24.49 -26.12
C ALA A 380 -8.55 23.23 -25.96
N ILE A 381 -8.70 22.29 -26.89
CA ILE A 381 -7.88 21.07 -26.91
C ILE A 381 -6.51 21.43 -27.47
N GLU A 382 -5.49 21.36 -26.64
CA GLU A 382 -4.11 21.62 -27.04
C GLU A 382 -3.42 20.31 -27.44
N CYS A 383 -2.80 20.23 -28.62
CA CYS A 383 -2.01 19.08 -29.03
C CYS A 383 -0.61 19.19 -28.42
N VAL A 384 -0.24 18.25 -27.54
CA VAL A 384 0.99 18.35 -26.75
C VAL A 384 1.79 17.04 -26.85
N SER A 385 3.12 17.16 -26.92
CA SER A 385 4.04 16.02 -26.83
C SER A 385 4.41 15.71 -25.39
N ALA A 386 4.79 14.47 -25.10
CA ALA A 386 5.24 14.12 -23.76
C ALA A 386 6.51 14.84 -23.34
N HIS A 387 7.38 15.17 -24.30
CA HIS A 387 8.54 16.02 -24.09
C HIS A 387 8.10 17.37 -23.50
N SER A 388 7.16 18.09 -24.13
CA SER A 388 6.69 19.40 -23.63
C SER A 388 6.04 19.38 -22.25
N LEU A 389 5.53 18.22 -21.80
CA LEU A 389 4.94 18.03 -20.48
C LEU A 389 5.99 17.76 -19.38
N LEU A 390 7.09 17.09 -19.75
CA LEU A 390 8.04 16.50 -18.81
C LEU A 390 9.46 17.07 -18.93
N THR A 391 9.71 17.97 -19.87
CA THR A 391 10.96 18.71 -20.01
C THR A 391 10.73 20.21 -20.13
N ASP A 392 11.78 20.97 -19.82
CA ASP A 392 11.83 22.40 -20.10
C ASP A 392 12.39 22.71 -21.51
N SER A 393 12.54 24.00 -21.82
CA SER A 393 13.07 24.46 -23.12
C SER A 393 14.51 24.02 -23.38
N THR A 394 15.24 23.57 -22.36
CA THR A 394 16.63 23.08 -22.45
C THR A 394 16.71 21.55 -22.54
N GLY A 395 15.57 20.85 -22.40
CA GLY A 395 15.48 19.39 -22.42
C GLY A 395 15.67 18.73 -21.06
N GLU A 396 15.87 19.51 -20.00
CA GLU A 396 16.00 19.01 -18.63
C GLU A 396 14.65 18.55 -18.09
N ARG A 397 14.65 17.47 -17.28
CA ARG A 397 13.41 16.90 -16.75
C ARG A 397 12.74 17.85 -15.78
N LYS A 398 11.56 18.34 -16.15
CA LYS A 398 10.77 19.28 -15.37
C LYS A 398 9.28 19.14 -15.71
N PHE A 399 8.44 19.07 -14.69
CA PHE A 399 7.00 19.12 -14.89
C PHE A 399 6.58 20.50 -15.36
N ASN A 400 5.91 20.57 -16.52
CA ASN A 400 5.40 21.82 -17.03
C ASN A 400 3.99 22.09 -16.46
N ILE A 401 3.97 22.88 -15.38
CA ILE A 401 2.74 23.24 -14.66
C ILE A 401 1.71 23.97 -15.53
N HIS A 402 2.12 24.58 -16.65
CA HIS A 402 1.21 25.30 -17.54
C HIS A 402 0.08 24.43 -18.08
N TYR A 403 0.30 23.12 -18.21
CA TYR A 403 -0.72 22.19 -18.69
C TYR A 403 -1.63 21.67 -17.58
N HIS A 404 -1.36 21.97 -16.30
CA HIS A 404 -2.24 21.56 -15.21
C HIS A 404 -3.64 22.16 -15.40
N GLY A 405 -4.64 21.29 -15.36
CA GLY A 405 -6.04 21.64 -15.58
C GLY A 405 -6.40 22.01 -17.01
N LYS A 406 -5.52 21.81 -17.99
CA LYS A 406 -5.86 21.96 -19.41
C LYS A 406 -6.27 20.64 -20.05
N THR A 407 -7.21 20.70 -20.98
CA THR A 407 -7.52 19.57 -21.87
C THR A 407 -6.47 19.47 -22.97
N ILE A 408 -5.74 18.36 -22.98
CA ILE A 408 -4.66 18.10 -23.93
C ILE A 408 -4.95 16.86 -24.77
N LYS A 409 -4.41 16.83 -25.99
CA LYS A 409 -4.37 15.68 -26.87
C LYS A 409 -2.95 15.17 -26.99
N LEU A 410 -2.75 13.90 -26.64
CA LEU A 410 -1.45 13.23 -26.66
C LEU A 410 -1.55 11.92 -27.45
N ARG A 411 -0.46 11.53 -28.11
CA ARG A 411 -0.35 10.27 -28.84
C ARG A 411 0.76 9.43 -28.22
N GLY A 412 0.50 8.15 -27.96
CA GLY A 412 1.53 7.25 -27.41
C GLY A 412 1.21 5.79 -27.63
N ALA A 413 2.25 4.95 -27.51
CA ALA A 413 2.14 3.50 -27.53
C ALA A 413 1.85 2.97 -26.11
N VAL A 414 0.89 2.06 -25.99
CA VAL A 414 0.50 1.47 -24.71
C VAL A 414 1.60 0.55 -24.21
N ARG A 415 2.12 0.80 -23.01
CA ARG A 415 3.18 -0.01 -22.38
C ARG A 415 2.67 -0.94 -21.29
N THR A 416 1.72 -0.45 -20.49
CA THR A 416 1.13 -1.23 -19.39
C THR A 416 -0.38 -1.07 -19.43
N LEU A 417 -1.11 -2.17 -19.20
CA LEU A 417 -2.56 -2.19 -19.07
C LEU A 417 -2.96 -2.13 -17.60
N PRO A 418 -4.15 -1.60 -17.27
CA PRO A 418 -4.66 -1.60 -15.91
C PRO A 418 -4.76 -3.04 -15.41
N SER A 419 -3.93 -3.38 -14.41
CA SER A 419 -4.06 -4.62 -13.66
C SER A 419 -5.02 -4.39 -12.50
N GLY A 420 -5.71 -5.43 -12.01
CA GLY A 420 -6.80 -5.31 -11.02
C GLY A 420 -6.47 -4.53 -9.74
N ASP A 421 -5.19 -4.41 -9.37
CA ASP A 421 -4.69 -3.62 -8.22
C ASP A 421 -4.32 -2.16 -8.56
N SER A 422 -4.21 -1.79 -9.83
CA SER A 422 -3.63 -0.51 -10.30
C SER A 422 -4.64 0.63 -10.45
N GLY A 423 -5.88 0.45 -9.98
CA GLY A 423 -6.91 1.50 -9.99
C GLY A 423 -7.10 2.14 -11.37
N GLY A 424 -7.24 1.32 -12.42
CA GLY A 424 -7.57 1.77 -13.78
C GLY A 424 -6.52 2.67 -14.44
N ARG A 425 -5.26 2.64 -13.99
CA ARG A 425 -4.17 3.42 -14.60
C ARG A 425 -3.52 2.67 -15.78
N LEU A 426 -3.31 3.38 -16.88
CA LEU A 426 -2.70 2.91 -18.13
C LEU A 426 -1.41 3.72 -18.38
N ALA A 427 -0.30 3.09 -18.77
CA ALA A 427 0.91 3.84 -19.11
C ALA A 427 1.11 3.92 -20.64
N LEU A 428 1.27 5.14 -21.14
CA LEU A 428 1.66 5.43 -22.52
C LEU A 428 3.12 5.81 -22.61
N ASP A 429 3.79 5.33 -23.65
CA ASP A 429 5.08 5.81 -24.09
C ASP A 429 4.88 6.76 -25.28
N SER A 430 5.26 8.01 -25.10
CA SER A 430 5.24 9.05 -26.13
C SER A 430 6.62 9.69 -26.15
N ASP A 431 7.27 9.66 -27.31
CA ASP A 431 8.58 10.27 -27.51
C ASP A 431 9.67 9.78 -26.53
N GLY A 432 9.56 8.54 -26.05
CA GLY A 432 10.50 7.95 -25.07
C GLY A 432 10.19 8.30 -23.61
N TYR A 433 9.08 8.98 -23.34
CA TYR A 433 8.63 9.31 -22.00
C TYR A 433 7.35 8.56 -21.64
N THR A 434 7.32 8.06 -20.41
CA THR A 434 6.14 7.36 -19.86
C THR A 434 5.18 8.36 -19.21
N ILE A 435 3.95 8.40 -19.68
CA ILE A 435 2.84 9.17 -19.10
C ILE A 435 1.78 8.23 -18.58
N MET A 436 1.27 8.52 -17.38
CA MET A 436 0.16 7.78 -16.79
C MET A 436 -1.16 8.37 -17.25
N LEU A 437 -2.10 7.52 -17.63
CA LEU A 437 -3.49 7.84 -17.90
C LEU A 437 -4.36 7.27 -16.79
N ASN A 438 -5.35 8.04 -16.36
CA ASN A 438 -6.40 7.56 -15.47
C ASN A 438 -7.66 7.28 -16.28
N CYS A 439 -8.01 6.00 -16.37
CA CYS A 439 -9.14 5.51 -17.16
C CYS A 439 -10.26 4.92 -16.27
N ASN A 440 -10.30 5.25 -14.97
CA ASN A 440 -11.28 4.68 -14.03
C ASN A 440 -12.74 4.90 -14.44
N PHE A 441 -13.03 6.01 -15.13
CA PHE A 441 -14.38 6.33 -15.61
C PHE A 441 -14.71 5.69 -16.97
N VAL A 442 -13.71 5.10 -17.64
CA VAL A 442 -13.84 4.51 -18.98
C VAL A 442 -13.21 3.11 -19.05
N PRO A 443 -13.58 2.17 -18.15
CA PRO A 443 -12.97 0.84 -18.12
C PRO A 443 -13.20 0.07 -19.44
N SER A 444 -14.37 0.24 -20.06
CA SER A 444 -14.73 -0.40 -21.33
C SER A 444 -13.88 0.06 -22.53
N ALA A 445 -13.38 1.31 -22.52
CA ALA A 445 -12.51 1.80 -23.58
C ALA A 445 -11.13 1.13 -23.57
N VAL A 446 -10.71 0.60 -22.42
CA VAL A 446 -9.39 -0.03 -22.25
C VAL A 446 -9.44 -1.55 -22.41
N GLU A 447 -10.61 -2.16 -22.30
CA GLU A 447 -10.82 -3.62 -22.39
C GLU A 447 -10.32 -4.22 -23.70
N HIS A 448 -10.39 -3.47 -24.80
CA HIS A 448 -10.01 -3.91 -26.15
C HIS A 448 -8.62 -3.42 -26.59
N ILE A 449 -7.87 -2.76 -25.70
CA ILE A 449 -6.57 -2.19 -26.03
C ILE A 449 -5.47 -3.19 -25.68
N GLU A 450 -4.63 -3.53 -26.66
CA GLU A 450 -3.46 -4.39 -26.46
C GLU A 450 -2.20 -3.58 -26.18
N ILE A 451 -1.24 -4.17 -25.45
CA ILE A 451 0.10 -3.60 -25.28
C ILE A 451 0.77 -3.44 -26.65
N GLY A 452 1.36 -2.27 -26.89
CA GLY A 452 1.98 -1.88 -28.16
C GLY A 452 1.04 -1.16 -29.12
N THR A 453 -0.26 -1.08 -28.83
CA THR A 453 -1.22 -0.26 -29.59
C THR A 453 -0.85 1.21 -29.46
N THR A 454 -0.82 1.94 -30.57
CA THR A 454 -0.67 3.40 -30.56
C THR A 454 -2.05 4.04 -30.48
N VAL A 455 -2.28 4.84 -29.44
CA VAL A 455 -3.55 5.52 -29.18
C VAL A 455 -3.36 7.04 -29.18
N SER A 456 -4.39 7.77 -29.61
CA SER A 456 -4.56 9.20 -29.36
C SER A 456 -5.52 9.35 -28.21
N VAL A 457 -5.11 10.09 -27.18
CA VAL A 457 -5.91 10.30 -25.98
C VAL A 457 -6.14 11.80 -25.80
N VAL A 458 -7.38 12.16 -25.51
CA VAL A 458 -7.78 13.51 -25.10
C VAL A 458 -8.18 13.44 -23.62
N GLY A 459 -7.64 14.33 -22.81
CA GLY A 459 -7.99 14.37 -21.39
C GLY A 459 -7.42 15.57 -20.67
N VAL A 460 -7.85 15.76 -19.43
CA VAL A 460 -7.36 16.86 -18.60
C VAL A 460 -6.04 16.45 -17.96
N CYS A 461 -5.01 17.26 -18.14
CA CYS A 461 -3.71 17.03 -17.52
C CYS A 461 -3.76 17.45 -16.04
N VAL A 462 -3.49 16.50 -15.15
CA VAL A 462 -3.53 16.69 -13.69
C VAL A 462 -2.12 16.48 -13.12
N MET A 463 -1.73 17.37 -12.23
CA MET A 463 -0.51 17.28 -11.44
C MET A 463 -0.93 16.89 -10.02
N GLU A 464 -0.39 15.78 -9.53
CA GLU A 464 -0.74 15.26 -8.21
C GLU A 464 0.27 15.77 -7.19
N THR A 465 -0.11 16.80 -6.44
CA THR A 465 0.71 17.39 -5.38
C THR A 465 -0.01 17.27 -4.04
N GLU A 466 0.76 16.94 -3.00
CA GLU A 466 0.27 16.92 -1.62
C GLU A 466 -0.18 18.32 -1.17
N ASN A 467 -1.10 18.38 -0.21
CA ASN A 467 -1.35 19.65 0.46
C ASN A 467 -0.15 20.04 1.32
N TRP A 468 0.14 21.33 1.33
CA TRP A 468 1.14 21.94 2.18
C TRP A 468 0.89 21.59 3.65
N ASN A 469 1.98 21.36 4.38
CA ASN A 469 1.96 21.14 5.81
C ASN A 469 3.02 22.03 6.47
N ARG A 470 2.77 22.43 7.73
CA ARG A 470 3.63 23.35 8.49
C ARG A 470 5.09 22.90 8.68
N HIS A 471 5.37 21.62 8.46
CA HIS A 471 6.70 21.04 8.65
C HIS A 471 7.41 20.77 7.32
N ALA A 472 6.78 21.05 6.19
CA ALA A 472 7.33 20.91 4.85
C ALA A 472 7.47 22.29 4.21
N ILE A 473 8.68 22.60 3.73
CA ILE A 473 8.94 23.85 3.00
C ILE A 473 8.14 23.85 1.69
N LEU A 474 8.16 22.72 0.97
CA LEU A 474 7.40 22.51 -0.27
C LEU A 474 6.69 21.15 -0.20
N PRO A 475 5.44 21.04 -0.66
CA PRO A 475 4.73 19.77 -0.74
C PRO A 475 5.34 18.88 -1.82
N ARG A 476 5.21 17.57 -1.63
CA ARG A 476 5.73 16.59 -2.60
C ARG A 476 4.80 16.50 -3.80
N THR A 477 5.38 16.55 -4.99
CA THR A 477 4.68 16.25 -6.25
C THR A 477 4.92 14.79 -6.62
N HIS A 478 3.84 14.02 -6.72
CA HIS A 478 3.86 12.59 -7.06
C HIS A 478 4.04 12.36 -8.56
N GLY A 479 3.57 13.30 -9.38
CA GLY A 479 3.77 13.28 -10.82
C GLY A 479 2.64 13.97 -11.58
N MET A 480 2.63 13.76 -12.89
CA MET A 480 1.57 14.20 -13.79
C MET A 480 0.91 13.00 -14.46
N PHE A 481 -0.41 13.06 -14.59
CA PHE A 481 -1.20 12.07 -15.31
C PHE A 481 -2.29 12.77 -16.11
N ILE A 482 -2.81 12.10 -17.12
CA ILE A 482 -3.94 12.60 -17.92
C ILE A 482 -5.19 11.85 -17.49
N SER A 483 -6.22 12.58 -17.08
CA SER A 483 -7.50 11.99 -16.72
C SER A 483 -8.45 11.97 -17.91
N VAL A 484 -8.97 10.79 -18.25
CA VAL A 484 -9.83 10.57 -19.41
C VAL A 484 -11.26 10.37 -18.96
N ASN A 485 -12.15 11.24 -19.45
CA ASN A 485 -13.52 11.35 -18.95
C ASN A 485 -14.59 10.70 -19.86
N SER A 486 -14.23 10.32 -21.09
CA SER A 486 -15.15 9.71 -22.05
C SER A 486 -14.43 8.67 -22.92
N THR A 487 -15.15 7.62 -23.32
CA THR A 487 -14.63 6.55 -24.19
C THR A 487 -14.22 7.08 -25.55
N ASP A 488 -14.93 8.10 -26.06
CA ASP A 488 -14.67 8.72 -27.37
C ASP A 488 -13.35 9.49 -27.43
N ASN A 489 -12.79 9.80 -26.27
CA ASN A 489 -11.54 10.51 -26.14
C ASN A 489 -10.32 9.59 -26.30
N ILE A 490 -10.51 8.28 -26.44
CA ILE A 490 -9.45 7.31 -26.75
C ILE A 490 -9.68 6.79 -28.16
N LYS A 491 -8.76 7.10 -29.08
CA LYS A 491 -8.81 6.62 -30.47
C LYS A 491 -7.60 5.77 -30.78
N ILE A 492 -7.83 4.54 -31.25
CA ILE A 492 -6.77 3.66 -31.73
C ILE A 492 -6.27 4.19 -33.07
N ILE A 493 -4.98 4.53 -33.14
CA ILE A 493 -4.33 5.01 -34.37
C ILE A 493 -3.66 3.85 -35.11
N ALA A 494 -2.99 2.97 -34.37
CA ALA A 494 -2.31 1.81 -34.95
C ALA A 494 -2.36 0.62 -34.00
N THR A 495 -2.65 -0.55 -34.53
CA THR A 495 -2.56 -1.84 -33.83
C THR A 495 -1.10 -2.23 -33.58
N PRO A 496 -0.81 -3.09 -32.60
CA PRO A 496 0.56 -3.47 -32.29
C PRO A 496 1.26 -4.07 -33.53
N PRO A 497 2.56 -3.80 -33.72
CA PRO A 497 3.32 -4.42 -34.81
C PRO A 497 3.27 -5.94 -34.69
N TRP A 498 3.05 -6.63 -35.82
CA TRP A 498 3.03 -8.10 -35.84
C TRP A 498 4.35 -8.74 -35.42
N TRP A 499 5.47 -7.99 -35.48
CA TRP A 499 6.78 -8.39 -34.97
C TRP A 499 6.87 -8.18 -33.45
N THR A 500 6.42 -9.16 -32.68
CA THR A 500 6.73 -9.21 -31.24
C THR A 500 8.10 -9.86 -31.02
N PRO A 501 8.84 -9.54 -29.94
CA PRO A 501 10.12 -10.19 -29.63
C PRO A 501 10.00 -11.72 -29.56
N ALA A 502 8.86 -12.23 -29.09
CA ALA A 502 8.56 -13.66 -29.08
C ALA A 502 8.48 -14.26 -30.49
N ARG A 503 7.80 -13.58 -31.42
CA ARG A 503 7.73 -14.01 -32.83
C ARG A 503 9.09 -13.90 -33.53
N LEU A 504 9.88 -12.88 -33.23
CA LEU A 504 11.24 -12.74 -33.74
C LEU A 504 12.13 -13.90 -33.28
N ILE A 505 12.10 -14.24 -31.98
CA ILE A 505 12.82 -15.40 -31.44
C ILE A 505 12.34 -16.70 -32.11
N ALA A 506 11.03 -16.87 -32.32
CA ALA A 506 10.49 -18.03 -33.02
C ALA A 506 11.03 -18.14 -34.46
N VAL A 507 11.06 -17.03 -35.20
CA VAL A 507 11.64 -16.98 -36.55
C VAL A 507 13.13 -17.28 -36.53
N ILE A 508 13.89 -16.72 -35.58
CA ILE A 508 15.32 -17.01 -35.41
C ILE A 508 15.53 -18.50 -35.12
N CYS A 509 14.76 -19.09 -34.20
CA CYS A 509 14.83 -20.53 -33.90
C CYS A 509 14.49 -21.39 -35.11
N ALA A 510 13.47 -21.03 -35.90
CA ALA A 510 13.11 -21.73 -37.12
C ALA A 510 14.23 -21.66 -38.17
N LEU A 511 14.88 -20.49 -38.30
CA LEU A 511 15.98 -20.27 -39.24
C LEU A 511 17.24 -21.08 -38.83
N ILE A 512 17.53 -21.16 -37.53
CA ILE A 512 18.60 -22.02 -37.00
C ILE A 512 18.31 -23.49 -37.28
N LEU A 513 17.08 -23.96 -37.03
CA LEU A 513 16.68 -25.34 -37.33
C LEU A 513 16.80 -25.67 -38.82
N PHE A 514 16.44 -24.71 -39.68
CA PHE A 514 16.58 -24.86 -41.13
C PHE A 514 18.05 -24.96 -41.57
N ILE A 515 18.93 -24.13 -41.02
CA ILE A 515 20.38 -24.23 -41.27
C ILE A 515 20.92 -25.59 -40.81
N VAL A 516 20.53 -26.06 -39.62
CA VAL A 516 20.93 -27.38 -39.12
C VAL A 516 20.44 -28.49 -40.05
N ALA A 517 19.21 -28.40 -40.57
CA ALA A 517 18.68 -29.37 -41.52
C ALA A 517 19.49 -29.38 -42.83
N ILE A 518 19.85 -28.21 -43.37
CA ILE A 518 20.71 -28.11 -44.57
C ILE A 518 22.10 -28.71 -44.31
N LEU A 519 22.72 -28.41 -43.16
CA LEU A 519 24.02 -28.97 -42.81
C LEU A 519 23.97 -30.49 -42.65
N ALA A 520 22.92 -31.02 -41.99
CA ALA A 520 22.69 -32.46 -41.87
C ALA A 520 22.48 -33.12 -43.24
N TRP A 521 21.73 -32.46 -44.13
CA TRP A 521 21.52 -32.92 -45.50
C TRP A 521 22.82 -32.94 -46.30
N ASN A 522 23.60 -31.86 -46.26
CA ASN A 522 24.90 -31.77 -46.94
C ASN A 522 25.89 -32.81 -46.41
N PHE A 523 25.90 -33.07 -45.10
CA PHE A 523 26.74 -34.10 -44.51
C PHE A 523 26.30 -35.51 -44.94
N SER A 524 24.99 -35.76 -45.02
CA SER A 524 24.44 -37.00 -45.55
C SER A 524 24.80 -37.21 -47.03
N LEU A 525 24.67 -36.15 -47.85
CA LEU A 525 25.08 -36.18 -49.26
C LEU A 525 26.56 -36.45 -49.43
N ARG A 526 27.43 -35.79 -48.64
CA ARG A 526 28.88 -36.06 -48.65
C ARG A 526 29.20 -37.50 -48.29
N ARG A 527 28.56 -38.04 -47.25
CA ARG A 527 28.71 -39.46 -46.89
C ARG A 527 28.24 -40.41 -48.00
N LEU A 528 27.15 -40.08 -48.67
CA LEU A 528 26.62 -40.88 -49.77
C LEU A 528 27.53 -40.81 -51.00
N SER A 529 28.05 -39.64 -51.34
CA SER A 529 28.98 -39.46 -52.47
C SER A 529 30.31 -40.15 -52.21
N GLU A 530 30.84 -40.10 -50.98
CA GLU A 530 32.05 -40.85 -50.62
C GLU A 530 31.85 -42.36 -50.71
N ARG A 531 30.67 -42.88 -50.33
CA ARG A 531 30.36 -44.30 -50.47
C ARG A 531 30.28 -44.71 -51.94
N ARG A 532 29.53 -43.98 -52.77
CA ARG A 532 29.42 -44.27 -54.22
C ARG A 532 30.75 -44.06 -54.97
N GLY A 533 31.54 -43.07 -54.57
CA GLY A 533 32.88 -42.84 -55.10
C GLY A 533 33.80 -44.03 -54.84
N ARG A 534 33.80 -44.57 -53.61
CA ARG A 534 34.57 -45.78 -53.26
C ARG A 534 34.10 -47.01 -54.05
N GLU A 535 32.82 -47.16 -54.32
CA GLU A 535 32.28 -48.25 -55.14
C GLU A 535 32.70 -48.13 -56.61
N LEU A 536 32.67 -46.93 -57.20
CA LEU A 536 33.09 -46.69 -58.58
C LEU A 536 34.60 -46.86 -58.77
N PHE A 537 35.43 -46.34 -57.85
CA PHE A 537 36.88 -46.55 -57.88
C PHE A 537 37.22 -48.03 -57.79
N ARG A 538 36.53 -48.80 -56.92
CA ARG A 538 36.75 -50.25 -56.82
C ARG A 538 36.38 -50.97 -58.13
N ASN A 539 35.29 -50.58 -58.78
CA ASN A 539 34.88 -51.16 -60.06
C ASN A 539 35.82 -50.78 -61.22
N GLN A 540 36.38 -49.57 -61.22
CA GLN A 540 37.35 -49.14 -62.23
C GLN A 540 38.70 -49.85 -62.07
N ILE A 541 39.18 -50.07 -60.84
CA ILE A 541 40.42 -50.83 -60.59
C ILE A 541 40.26 -52.27 -61.08
N VAL A 542 39.13 -52.93 -60.80
CA VAL A 542 38.86 -54.29 -61.29
C VAL A 542 38.81 -54.35 -62.83
N ARG A 543 38.25 -53.32 -63.49
CA ARG A 543 38.24 -53.25 -64.96
C ARG A 543 39.63 -53.02 -65.55
N ALA A 544 40.42 -52.11 -64.97
CA ALA A 544 41.80 -51.86 -65.41
C ALA A 544 42.69 -53.10 -65.24
N GLU A 545 42.53 -53.86 -64.14
CA GLU A 545 43.21 -55.16 -63.98
C GLU A 545 42.78 -56.17 -65.03
N SER A 546 41.51 -56.17 -65.46
CA SER A 546 41.04 -57.07 -66.52
C SER A 546 41.55 -56.68 -67.91
N GLU A 547 41.66 -55.38 -68.21
CA GLU A 547 42.22 -54.89 -69.48
C GLU A 547 43.71 -55.19 -69.58
N LEU A 548 44.49 -54.99 -68.50
CA LEU A 548 45.91 -55.39 -68.47
C LEU A 548 46.09 -56.91 -68.66
N ARG A 549 45.22 -57.73 -68.07
CA ARG A 549 45.25 -59.19 -68.30
C ARG A 549 44.89 -59.59 -69.73
N ILE A 550 44.09 -58.79 -70.44
CA ILE A 550 43.76 -59.03 -71.85
C ILE A 550 44.93 -58.60 -72.73
N ASP A 551 45.55 -57.45 -72.44
CA ASP A 551 46.67 -56.89 -73.21
C ASP A 551 47.95 -57.74 -73.06
N GLU A 552 48.18 -58.33 -71.89
CA GLU A 552 49.27 -59.28 -71.68
C GLU A 552 49.04 -60.59 -72.45
N ARG A 553 47.78 -61.03 -72.60
CA ARG A 553 47.43 -62.21 -73.41
C ARG A 553 47.52 -61.95 -74.91
N THR A 554 47.16 -60.77 -75.39
CA THR A 554 47.31 -60.40 -76.80
C THR A 554 48.77 -60.22 -77.17
N ARG A 555 49.61 -59.69 -76.27
CA ARG A 555 51.06 -59.58 -76.51
C ARG A 555 51.74 -60.95 -76.62
N ILE A 556 51.40 -61.89 -75.73
CA ILE A 556 51.91 -63.27 -75.81
C ILE A 556 51.45 -63.97 -77.10
N ALA A 557 50.23 -63.70 -77.57
CA ALA A 557 49.71 -64.26 -78.81
C ALA A 557 50.29 -63.63 -80.08
N ALA A 558 50.88 -62.43 -80.00
CA ALA A 558 51.54 -61.76 -81.12
C ALA A 558 53.04 -62.10 -81.25
N GLU A 559 53.64 -62.68 -80.21
CA GLU A 559 55.05 -63.12 -80.20
C GLU A 559 55.23 -64.64 -80.49
N LEU A 560 54.14 -65.36 -80.77
CA LEU A 560 54.08 -66.78 -81.18
C LEU A 560 53.51 -66.90 -82.59
#